data_AF-A0A4Q1IFV2-F1
#
_entry.id   AF-A0A4Q1IFV2-F1
#
_cell.length_a   1.000
_cell.length_b   1.000
_cell.length_c   1.000
_cell.angle_alpha   90.00
_cell.angle_beta   90.00
_cell.angle_gamma   90.00
#
_symmetry.space_group_name_H-M   'P 1'
#
loop_
_entity.id
_entity.type
_entity.pdbx_description
1 polymer ?
#
loop_
_entity_poly.entity_id
_entity_poly.type
_entity_poly.pdbx_seq_one_letter_code
_entity_poly.pdbx_strand_id
1 'polypeptide(L)'
;MESEKLKKLPLKQDVETKKVLKKLASAHRALAELKGIVSSIPNSTILINTLGLQEAKDSSAIENIITTHDDIFKAELNLDGFKSLNAKEVQNYISALKKGFGLIKKNKILTNNDII
;
A
#
# COMPACT_ATOMS: atom_id res chain seq x y z
N MET A 1 32.03 -3.42 -12.32
CA MET A 1 31.11 -3.19 -11.19
C MET A 1 30.84 -4.54 -10.56
N GLU A 2 31.52 -4.87 -9.46
CA GLU A 2 31.12 -6.01 -8.65
C GLU A 2 29.74 -5.69 -8.08
N SER A 3 28.72 -6.41 -8.50
CA SER A 3 27.40 -6.34 -7.90
C SER A 3 27.54 -6.78 -6.44
N GLU A 4 27.34 -5.88 -5.48
CA GLU A 4 27.25 -6.26 -4.08
C GLU A 4 26.21 -7.37 -3.94
N LYS A 5 26.67 -8.57 -3.58
CA LYS A 5 25.81 -9.74 -3.45
C LYS A 5 24.90 -9.53 -2.25
N LEU A 6 23.61 -9.32 -2.51
CA LEU A 6 22.58 -9.11 -1.48
C LEU A 6 22.64 -10.22 -0.43
N LYS A 7 22.80 -9.83 0.84
CA LYS A 7 22.75 -10.76 1.97
C LYS A 7 21.32 -11.25 2.16
N LYS A 8 21.13 -12.56 2.26
CA LYS A 8 19.81 -13.16 2.56
C LYS A 8 19.38 -12.82 3.99
N LEU A 9 18.09 -12.54 4.16
CA LEU A 9 17.47 -12.45 5.48
C LEU A 9 17.30 -13.86 6.09
N PRO A 10 17.35 -14.02 7.43
CA PRO A 10 17.62 -12.98 8.42
C PRO A 10 19.10 -12.55 8.45
N LEU A 11 19.36 -11.31 8.82
CA LEU A 11 20.73 -10.82 9.02
C LEU A 11 21.31 -11.43 10.30
N LYS A 12 22.61 -11.74 10.29
CA LYS A 12 23.32 -12.26 11.49
C LYS A 12 23.50 -11.20 12.57
N GLN A 13 23.45 -9.93 12.21
CA GLN A 13 23.59 -8.82 13.15
C GLN A 13 22.27 -8.53 13.85
N ASP A 14 22.34 -8.03 15.08
CA ASP A 14 21.17 -7.49 15.74
C ASP A 14 20.68 -6.22 15.01
N VAL A 15 19.39 -6.21 14.67
CA VAL A 15 18.73 -5.10 13.98
C VAL A 15 17.96 -4.20 14.96
N GLU A 16 17.75 -4.65 16.20
CA GLU A 16 16.96 -3.95 17.22
C GLU A 16 17.79 -2.90 17.95
N THR A 17 17.98 -1.75 17.31
CA THR A 17 18.73 -0.65 17.93
C THR A 17 17.84 0.18 18.87
N LYS A 18 18.44 0.77 19.91
CA LYS A 18 17.77 1.74 20.81
C LYS A 18 17.08 2.89 20.04
N LYS A 19 17.66 3.34 18.92
CA LYS A 19 17.08 4.38 18.06
C LYS A 19 15.77 3.90 17.40
N VAL A 20 15.78 2.68 16.84
CA VAL A 20 14.60 2.06 16.22
C VAL A 20 13.53 1.79 17.28
N LEU A 21 13.88 1.18 18.41
CA LEU A 21 12.93 0.85 19.48
C LEU A 21 12.26 2.11 20.08
N LYS A 22 12.99 3.21 20.23
CA LYS A 22 12.40 4.49 20.65
C LYS A 22 11.35 5.03 19.66
N LYS A 23 11.56 4.85 18.36
CA LYS A 23 10.62 5.28 17.31
C LYS A 23 9.45 4.30 17.14
N LEU A 24 9.70 3.00 17.37
CA LEU A 24 8.68 1.95 17.34
C LEU A 24 7.51 2.29 18.28
N ALA A 25 7.79 2.76 19.50
CA ALA A 25 6.75 3.11 20.46
C ALA A 25 5.80 4.20 19.92
N SER A 26 6.31 5.25 19.29
CA SER A 26 5.48 6.31 18.70
C SER A 26 4.70 5.82 17.48
N ALA A 27 5.33 5.04 16.60
CA ALA A 27 4.67 4.52 15.40
C ALA A 27 3.55 3.53 15.76
N HIS A 28 3.81 2.65 16.74
CA HIS A 28 2.82 1.71 17.25
C HIS A 28 1.62 2.42 17.87
N ARG A 29 1.85 3.50 18.65
CA ARG A 29 0.75 4.29 19.23
C ARG A 29 -0.14 4.90 18.16
N ALA A 30 0.45 5.56 17.16
CA ALA A 30 -0.31 6.17 16.07
C ALA A 30 -1.12 5.12 15.28
N LEU A 31 -0.54 3.94 15.02
CA LEU A 31 -1.23 2.86 14.34
C LEU A 31 -2.37 2.27 15.18
N ALA A 32 -2.19 2.15 16.50
CA ALA A 32 -3.22 1.68 17.42
C ALA A 32 -4.40 2.66 17.50
N GLU A 33 -4.13 3.97 17.54
CA GLU A 33 -5.14 5.01 17.51
C GLU A 33 -5.96 4.96 16.21
N LEU A 34 -5.29 4.87 15.05
CA LEU A 34 -5.96 4.70 13.76
C LEU A 34 -6.85 3.44 13.76
N LYS A 35 -6.32 2.31 14.24
CA LYS A 35 -7.08 1.05 14.34
C LYS A 35 -8.32 1.20 15.23
N GLY A 36 -8.19 1.93 16.34
CA GLY A 36 -9.30 2.24 17.25
C GLY A 36 -10.37 3.09 16.58
N ILE A 37 -9.99 4.19 15.93
CA ILE A 37 -10.92 5.10 15.24
C ILE A 37 -11.63 4.39 14.09
N VAL A 38 -10.91 3.62 13.27
CA VAL A 38 -11.51 2.89 12.14
C VAL A 38 -12.57 1.90 12.61
N SER A 39 -12.41 1.32 13.80
CA SER A 39 -13.38 0.36 14.37
C SER A 39 -14.71 0.98 14.79
N SER A 40 -14.76 2.30 15.04
CA SER A 40 -15.99 3.01 15.41
C SER A 40 -16.75 3.59 14.21
N ILE A 41 -16.17 3.52 13.00
CA ILE A 41 -16.79 4.04 11.78
C ILE A 41 -17.76 3.01 11.20
N PRO A 42 -19.05 3.35 11.00
CA PRO A 42 -20.07 2.42 10.51
C PRO A 42 -19.73 1.75 9.17
N ASN A 43 -19.04 2.48 8.28
CA ASN A 43 -18.56 1.97 7.00
C ASN A 43 -17.08 2.32 6.79
N SER A 44 -16.19 1.51 7.37
CA SER A 44 -14.73 1.68 7.23
C SER A 44 -14.22 1.49 5.79
N THR A 45 -15.00 0.90 4.90
CA THR A 45 -14.64 0.75 3.48
C THR A 45 -14.43 2.10 2.80
N ILE A 46 -15.11 3.15 3.24
CA ILE A 46 -14.93 4.49 2.68
C ILE A 46 -13.50 5.00 2.85
N LEU A 47 -12.89 4.75 4.02
CA LEU A 47 -11.52 5.13 4.31
C LEU A 47 -10.51 4.29 3.54
N ILE A 48 -10.75 2.98 3.46
CA ILE A 48 -9.85 2.07 2.73
C ILE A 48 -9.78 2.46 1.25
N ASN A 49 -10.92 2.82 0.66
CA ASN A 49 -10.96 3.25 -0.73
C ASN A 49 -10.24 4.59 -0.94
N THR A 50 -10.51 5.62 -0.12
CA THR A 50 -9.87 6.93 -0.29
C THR A 50 -8.37 6.90 0.04
N LEU A 51 -7.96 6.22 1.10
CA LEU A 51 -6.55 6.07 1.45
C LEU A 51 -5.81 5.23 0.43
N GLY A 52 -6.43 4.15 -0.07
CA GLY A 52 -5.83 3.31 -1.12
C GLY A 52 -5.64 4.07 -2.44
N LEU A 53 -6.59 4.95 -2.80
CA LEU A 53 -6.47 5.83 -3.96
C LEU A 53 -5.31 6.82 -3.81
N GLN A 54 -5.22 7.47 -2.63
CA GLN A 54 -4.17 8.44 -2.35
C GLN A 54 -2.78 7.78 -2.34
N GLU A 55 -2.65 6.65 -1.67
CA GLU A 55 -1.41 5.87 -1.62
C GLU A 55 -0.97 5.42 -3.02
N ALA A 56 -1.89 4.90 -3.82
CA ALA A 56 -1.57 4.45 -5.17
C ALA A 56 -1.12 5.60 -6.07
N LYS A 57 -1.79 6.76 -6.00
CA LYS A 57 -1.38 7.96 -6.72
C LYS A 57 0.01 8.43 -6.31
N ASP A 58 0.24 8.57 -5.01
CA ASP A 58 1.48 9.14 -4.48
C ASP A 58 2.66 8.18 -4.69
N SER A 59 2.44 6.87 -4.56
CA SER A 59 3.43 5.84 -4.89
C SER A 59 3.77 5.83 -6.38
N SER A 60 2.77 5.89 -7.25
CA SER A 60 2.99 5.87 -8.71
C SER A 60 3.68 7.15 -9.20
N ALA A 61 3.47 8.28 -8.52
CA ALA A 61 4.15 9.53 -8.83
C ALA A 61 5.68 9.45 -8.62
N ILE A 62 6.15 8.62 -7.67
CA ILE A 62 7.59 8.36 -7.47
C ILE A 62 8.19 7.66 -8.71
N GLU A 63 7.40 6.87 -9.41
CA GLU A 63 7.79 6.14 -10.64
C GLU A 63 7.52 6.94 -11.93
N ASN A 64 7.28 8.26 -11.83
CA ASN A 64 6.94 9.17 -12.93
C ASN A 64 5.57 8.92 -13.59
N ILE A 65 4.66 8.21 -12.92
CA ILE A 65 3.29 7.99 -13.38
C ILE A 65 2.40 9.08 -12.78
N ILE A 66 2.30 10.21 -13.49
CA ILE A 66 1.58 11.39 -13.00
C ILE A 66 0.12 11.36 -13.44
N THR A 67 -0.81 11.50 -12.49
CA THR A 67 -2.26 11.55 -12.74
C THR A 67 -2.96 12.43 -11.69
N THR A 68 -4.26 12.67 -11.86
CA THR A 68 -5.08 13.48 -10.96
C THR A 68 -6.13 12.62 -10.25
N HIS A 69 -6.66 13.10 -9.11
CA HIS A 69 -7.76 12.40 -8.44
C HIS A 69 -8.98 12.26 -9.34
N ASP A 70 -9.32 13.31 -10.09
CA ASP A 70 -10.44 13.29 -11.04
C ASP A 70 -10.29 12.20 -12.10
N ASP A 71 -9.09 12.05 -12.67
CA ASP A 71 -8.82 11.02 -13.68
C ASP A 71 -8.91 9.61 -13.08
N ILE A 72 -8.41 9.43 -11.85
CA ILE A 72 -8.50 8.15 -11.15
C ILE A 72 -9.96 7.79 -10.84
N PHE A 73 -10.76 8.75 -10.35
CA PHE A 73 -12.19 8.53 -10.05
C PHE A 73 -13.00 8.24 -11.31
N LYS A 74 -12.76 8.98 -12.40
CA LYS A 74 -13.40 8.71 -13.71
C LYS A 74 -13.04 7.33 -14.24
N ALA A 75 -11.79 6.91 -14.06
CA ALA A 75 -11.32 5.59 -14.45
C ALA A 75 -11.98 4.47 -13.62
N GLU A 76 -12.21 4.67 -12.31
CA GLU A 76 -12.92 3.72 -11.43
C GLU A 76 -14.39 3.54 -11.85
N LEU A 77 -15.05 4.63 -12.23
CA LEU A 77 -16.45 4.63 -12.67
C LEU A 77 -16.65 4.02 -14.07
N ASN A 78 -15.57 3.62 -14.76
CA ASN A 78 -15.60 3.10 -16.14
C ASN A 78 -16.37 4.02 -17.11
N LEU A 79 -16.30 5.33 -16.90
CA LEU A 79 -16.92 6.28 -17.83
C LEU A 79 -16.18 6.20 -19.17
N ASP A 80 -16.90 5.78 -20.23
CA ASP A 80 -16.33 5.59 -21.56
C ASP A 80 -15.62 6.86 -22.05
N GLY A 81 -14.41 6.70 -22.59
CA GLY A 81 -13.64 7.78 -23.22
C GLY A 81 -12.60 8.50 -22.35
N PHE A 82 -12.53 8.26 -21.03
CA PHE A 82 -11.61 8.97 -20.11
C PHE A 82 -10.64 8.04 -19.37
N LYS A 83 -9.78 7.32 -20.10
CA LYS A 83 -8.73 6.48 -19.49
C LYS A 83 -7.36 6.84 -20.04
N SER A 84 -6.66 7.75 -19.35
CA SER A 84 -5.23 7.93 -19.60
C SER A 84 -4.48 6.67 -19.18
N LEU A 85 -3.34 6.39 -19.84
CA LEU A 85 -2.48 5.26 -19.49
C LEU A 85 -2.04 5.32 -18.02
N ASN A 86 -1.69 6.53 -17.54
CA ASN A 86 -1.28 6.75 -16.15
C ASN A 86 -2.43 6.47 -15.16
N ALA A 87 -3.66 6.91 -15.46
CA ALA A 87 -4.81 6.61 -14.61
C ALA A 87 -5.11 5.11 -14.58
N LYS A 88 -4.95 4.41 -15.71
CA LYS A 88 -5.09 2.94 -15.78
C LYS A 88 -4.03 2.24 -14.93
N GLU A 89 -2.80 2.73 -14.93
CA GLU A 89 -1.71 2.16 -14.14
C GLU A 89 -1.95 2.31 -12.63
N VAL A 90 -2.40 3.49 -12.19
CA VAL A 90 -2.81 3.71 -10.78
C VAL A 90 -4.00 2.81 -10.40
N GLN A 91 -4.98 2.62 -11.30
CA GLN A 91 -6.07 1.68 -11.08
C GLN A 91 -5.59 0.22 -10.96
N ASN A 92 -4.61 -0.19 -11.76
CA ASN A 92 -4.00 -1.52 -11.64
C ASN A 92 -3.32 -1.70 -10.28
N TYR A 93 -2.61 -0.68 -9.79
CA TYR A 93 -2.01 -0.69 -8.45
C TYR A 93 -3.08 -0.91 -7.36
N ILE A 94 -4.17 -0.15 -7.40
CA ILE A 94 -5.28 -0.28 -6.43
C ILE A 94 -5.90 -1.68 -6.48
N SER A 95 -6.11 -2.20 -7.69
CA SER A 95 -6.65 -3.55 -7.90
C SER A 95 -5.72 -4.61 -7.32
N ALA A 96 -4.40 -4.51 -7.58
CA ALA A 96 -3.39 -5.42 -7.03
C ALA A 96 -3.34 -5.35 -5.49
N LEU A 97 -3.35 -4.15 -4.91
CA LEU A 97 -3.37 -3.94 -3.46
C LEU A 97 -4.61 -4.60 -2.81
N LYS A 98 -5.81 -4.35 -3.35
CA LYS A 98 -7.06 -4.95 -2.87
C LYS A 98 -7.03 -6.48 -2.98
N LYS A 99 -6.53 -7.01 -4.11
CA LYS A 99 -6.40 -8.45 -4.34
C LYS A 99 -5.44 -9.10 -3.35
N GLY A 100 -4.23 -8.54 -3.18
CA GLY A 100 -3.23 -9.03 -2.24
C GLY A 100 -3.74 -9.02 -0.80
N PHE A 101 -4.38 -7.93 -0.37
CA PHE A 101 -5.02 -7.87 0.94
C PHE A 101 -6.10 -8.94 1.12
N GLY A 102 -6.93 -9.18 0.09
CA GLY A 102 -7.94 -10.24 0.10
C GLY A 102 -7.34 -11.64 0.26
N LEU A 103 -6.24 -11.93 -0.45
CA LEU A 103 -5.51 -13.20 -0.35
C LEU A 103 -4.95 -13.41 1.05
N ILE A 104 -4.26 -12.40 1.62
CA ILE A 104 -3.69 -12.47 2.97
C ILE A 104 -4.80 -12.64 4.01
N LYS A 105 -5.91 -11.90 3.88
CA LYS A 105 -7.05 -12.00 4.81
C LYS A 105 -7.67 -13.40 4.80
N LYS A 106 -7.72 -14.05 3.64
CA LYS A 106 -8.21 -15.42 3.46
C LYS A 106 -7.23 -16.46 4.01
N ASN A 107 -5.96 -16.37 3.61
CA ASN A 107 -4.96 -17.39 3.88
C ASN A 107 -4.31 -17.24 5.27
N LYS A 108 -4.45 -16.08 5.92
CA LYS A 108 -3.83 -15.69 7.21
C LYS A 108 -2.31 -15.63 7.21
N ILE A 109 -1.68 -15.92 6.07
CA ILE A 109 -0.24 -15.87 5.86
C ILE A 109 0.01 -15.17 4.52
N LEU A 110 1.17 -14.53 4.41
CA LEU A 110 1.72 -14.03 3.16
C LEU A 110 2.79 -15.02 2.69
N THR A 111 2.64 -15.55 1.50
CA THR A 111 3.58 -16.47 0.86
C THR A 111 4.15 -15.84 -0.41
N ASN A 112 5.26 -16.39 -0.92
CA ASN A 112 5.80 -15.95 -2.21
C ASN A 112 4.79 -16.10 -3.36
N ASN A 113 3.87 -17.06 -3.27
CA ASN A 113 2.82 -17.26 -4.28
C ASN A 113 1.76 -16.14 -4.29
N ASP A 114 1.69 -15.31 -3.24
CA ASP A 114 0.79 -14.16 -3.18
C ASP A 114 1.42 -12.90 -3.79
N ILE A 115 2.74 -12.92 -4.05
CA ILE A 115 3.54 -11.78 -4.53
C ILE A 115 3.88 -11.91 -6.02
N ILE A 116 3.97 -13.14 -6.55
CA ILE A 116 4.45 -13.48 -7.89
C ILE A 116 3.28 -13.73 -8.86
#